data_AF-A0A7K9BUA3-F1
#
_entry.id   AF-A0A7K9BUA3-F1
#
_cell.length_a   1.000
_cell.length_b   1.000
_cell.length_c   1.000
_cell.angle_alpha   90.00
_cell.angle_beta   90.00
_cell.angle_gamma   90.00
#
_symmetry.space_group_name_H-M   'P 1'
#
loop_
_entity.id
_entity.type
_entity.pdbx_description
1 polymer ?
#
loop_
_entity_poly.entity_id
_entity_poly.type
_entity_poly.pdbx_seq_one_letter_code
_entity_poly.pdbx_strand_id
1 'polypeptide(L)'
;VECSSLDEALSAAQSGADLILLDNFRPQDLHPVAARVKEANPRVLVEASGGITLENLPHFLGPHIDVVSMGSLTHSSPALDFALRV
;
A
#
# COMPACT_ATOMS: atom_id res chain seq x y z
N VAL A 1 0.62 10.77 -3.62
CA VAL A 1 1.26 10.69 -4.97
C VAL A 1 1.61 9.24 -5.23
N GLU A 2 1.29 8.73 -6.40
CA GLU A 2 1.64 7.37 -6.82
C GLU A 2 3.06 7.32 -7.37
N CYS A 3 3.82 6.30 -6.96
CA CYS A 3 5.21 6.12 -7.33
C CYS A 3 5.48 4.65 -7.60
N SER A 4 6.27 4.39 -8.65
CA SER A 4 6.65 3.06 -9.12
C SER A 4 8.14 2.75 -8.88
N SER A 5 8.90 3.73 -8.38
CA SER A 5 10.32 3.61 -8.08
C SER A 5 10.71 4.36 -6.80
N LEU A 6 11.87 4.02 -6.24
CA LEU A 6 12.43 4.71 -5.08
C LEU A 6 12.68 6.20 -5.35
N ASP A 7 13.23 6.53 -6.52
CA ASP A 7 13.60 7.91 -6.85
C ASP A 7 12.36 8.81 -6.94
N GLU A 8 11.28 8.30 -7.54
CA GLU A 8 9.98 8.98 -7.56
C GLU A 8 9.43 9.19 -6.15
N ALA A 9 9.44 8.15 -5.33
CA ALA A 9 8.94 8.21 -3.96
C ALA A 9 9.72 9.21 -3.10
N LEU A 10 11.06 9.24 -3.21
CA LEU A 10 11.90 10.20 -2.50
C LEU A 10 11.67 11.63 -2.98
N SER A 11 11.57 11.84 -4.29
CA SER A 11 11.26 13.14 -4.87
C SER A 11 9.89 13.65 -4.38
N ALA A 12 8.88 12.79 -4.35
CA ALA A 12 7.55 13.12 -3.85
C ALA A 12 7.57 13.46 -2.34
N ALA A 13 8.31 12.69 -1.54
CA ALA A 13 8.44 12.91 -0.10
C ALA A 13 9.09 14.26 0.21
N GLN A 14 10.17 14.59 -0.50
CA GLN A 14 10.91 15.85 -0.37
C GLN A 14 10.11 17.04 -0.89
N SER A 15 9.25 16.82 -1.89
CA SER A 15 8.34 17.83 -2.42
C SER A 15 7.14 18.11 -1.51
N GLY A 16 7.04 17.43 -0.36
CA GLY A 16 6.01 17.68 0.64
C GLY A 16 4.69 16.94 0.40
N ALA A 17 4.70 15.81 -0.31
CA ALA A 17 3.53 14.94 -0.37
C ALA A 17 3.14 14.45 1.04
N ASP A 18 1.85 14.45 1.36
CA ASP A 18 1.34 13.93 2.63
C ASP A 18 1.24 12.40 2.67
N LEU A 19 1.03 11.79 1.50
CA LEU A 19 0.93 10.34 1.32
C LEU A 19 1.62 9.91 0.03
N ILE A 20 2.37 8.82 0.10
CA ILE A 20 3.00 8.15 -1.04
C ILE A 20 2.39 6.76 -1.19
N LEU A 21 1.87 6.49 -2.37
CA LEU A 21 1.37 5.18 -2.78
C LEU A 21 2.49 4.49 -3.56
N LEU A 22 2.99 3.38 -3.02
CA LEU A 22 3.95 2.50 -3.67
C LEU A 22 3.17 1.45 -4.47
N ASP A 23 3.10 1.65 -5.79
CA ASP A 23 2.32 0.80 -6.68
C ASP A 23 3.14 -0.38 -7.23
N ASN A 24 2.57 -1.59 -7.15
CA ASN A 24 3.08 -2.83 -7.72
C ASN A 24 4.51 -3.22 -7.28
N PHE A 25 4.93 -2.81 -6.07
CA PHE A 25 6.19 -3.24 -5.49
C PHE A 25 6.12 -4.69 -5.00
N ARG A 26 7.20 -5.45 -5.20
CA ARG A 26 7.37 -6.74 -4.54
C ARG A 26 7.63 -6.52 -3.05
N PRO A 27 7.13 -7.37 -2.14
CA PRO A 27 7.33 -7.21 -0.69
C PRO A 27 8.78 -6.96 -0.27
N GLN A 28 9.73 -7.67 -0.88
CA GLN A 28 11.17 -7.54 -0.60
C GLN A 28 11.75 -6.15 -0.94
N ASP A 29 11.17 -5.47 -1.92
CA ASP A 29 11.62 -4.14 -2.37
C ASP A 29 10.79 -3.03 -1.70
N LEU A 30 9.53 -3.31 -1.38
CA LEU A 30 8.59 -2.40 -0.72
C LEU A 30 9.13 -1.89 0.63
N HIS A 31 9.54 -2.80 1.52
CA HIS A 31 9.94 -2.43 2.88
C HIS A 31 11.18 -1.52 2.93
N PRO A 32 12.27 -1.79 2.18
CA PRO A 32 13.40 -0.87 2.07
C PRO A 32 13.02 0.51 1.51
N VAL A 33 12.12 0.55 0.51
CA VAL A 33 11.67 1.82 -0.08
C VAL A 33 10.85 2.63 0.92
N ALA A 34 9.88 2.00 1.58
CA ALA A 34 9.07 2.62 2.63
C ALA A 34 9.93 3.16 3.78
N ALA A 35 10.95 2.41 4.21
CA ALA A 35 11.88 2.86 5.23
C ALA A 35 12.62 4.14 4.81
N ARG A 36 13.16 4.18 3.58
CA ARG A 36 13.85 5.37 3.04
C ARG A 36 12.94 6.57 2.89
N VAL A 37 11.68 6.35 2.50
CA VAL A 37 10.66 7.40 2.41
C VAL A 37 10.39 8.00 3.80
N LYS A 38 10.22 7.15 4.81
CA LYS A 38 10.03 7.57 6.21
C LYS A 38 11.27 8.27 6.79
N GLU A 39 12.47 7.84 6.41
CA GLU A 39 13.72 8.53 6.78
C GLU A 39 13.80 9.94 6.17
N ALA A 40 13.40 10.09 4.89
CA ALA A 40 13.40 11.39 4.21
C ALA A 40 12.33 12.33 4.77
N ASN A 41 11.16 11.83 5.14
CA ASN A 41 10.11 12.60 5.78
C ASN A 41 9.29 11.71 6.74
N PRO A 42 9.55 11.75 8.06
CA PRO A 42 8.87 10.87 9.02
C PRO A 42 7.35 11.09 9.13
N ARG A 43 6.83 12.20 8.62
CA ARG A 43 5.40 12.55 8.69
C ARG A 43 4.61 12.06 7.48
N VAL A 44 5.28 11.67 6.39
CA VAL A 44 4.59 11.17 5.19
C VAL A 44 3.95 9.82 5.50
N LEU A 45 2.71 9.63 5.04
CA LEU A 45 2.06 8.32 5.06
C LEU A 45 2.54 7.49 3.88
N VAL A 46 2.70 6.20 4.08
CA VAL A 46 3.11 5.25 3.05
C VAL A 46 2.01 4.21 2.89
N GLU A 47 1.52 4.09 1.66
CA GLU A 47 0.52 3.12 1.25
C GLU A 47 1.13 2.07 0.32
N ALA A 48 0.82 0.79 0.55
CA ALA A 48 1.15 -0.30 -0.37
C ALA A 48 -0.09 -0.68 -1.21
N SER A 49 0.09 -0.77 -2.53
CA SER A 49 -0.96 -1.12 -3.49
C SER A 49 -0.44 -2.04 -4.61
N GLY A 50 -1.36 -2.70 -5.30
CA GLY A 50 -1.09 -3.51 -6.49
C GLY A 50 -0.91 -5.00 -6.20
N GLY A 51 -1.80 -5.83 -6.75
CA GLY A 51 -1.68 -7.29 -6.69
C GLY A 51 -1.79 -7.93 -5.29
N ILE A 52 -2.27 -7.18 -4.29
CA ILE A 52 -2.39 -7.65 -2.90
C ILE A 52 -3.67 -8.48 -2.73
N THR A 53 -3.53 -9.67 -2.15
CA THR A 53 -4.59 -10.62 -1.83
C THR A 53 -4.55 -10.97 -0.33
N LEU A 54 -5.58 -11.64 0.18
CA LEU A 54 -5.61 -12.02 1.59
C LEU A 54 -4.46 -12.98 1.96
N GLU A 55 -4.05 -13.83 1.02
CA GLU A 55 -2.99 -14.81 1.20
C GLU A 55 -1.60 -14.17 1.26
N ASN A 56 -1.35 -13.13 0.45
CA ASN A 56 -0.06 -12.46 0.38
C ASN A 56 0.05 -11.21 1.28
N LEU A 57 -1.06 -10.72 1.82
CA LEU A 57 -1.16 -9.54 2.69
C LEU A 57 -0.10 -9.51 3.80
N PRO A 58 0.18 -10.61 4.54
CA PRO A 58 1.17 -10.58 5.62
C PRO A 58 2.57 -10.14 5.16
N HIS A 59 2.92 -10.33 3.89
CA HIS A 59 4.21 -9.91 3.35
C HIS A 59 4.31 -8.39 3.11
N PHE A 60 3.18 -7.70 2.94
CA PHE A 60 3.12 -6.25 2.73
C PHE A 60 3.03 -5.47 4.05
N LEU A 61 2.71 -6.13 5.16
CA LEU A 61 2.66 -5.51 6.48
C LEU A 61 4.08 -5.24 7.00
N GLY A 62 4.31 -4.04 7.52
CA GLY A 62 5.60 -3.65 8.05
C GLY A 62 5.53 -2.35 8.85
N PRO A 63 6.56 -2.03 9.64
CA PRO A 63 6.57 -0.88 10.54
C PRO A 63 6.53 0.48 9.82
N HIS A 64 6.84 0.51 8.52
CA HIS A 64 6.87 1.72 7.71
C HIS A 64 5.71 1.82 6.71
N ILE A 65 4.76 0.88 6.76
CA ILE A 65 3.57 0.88 5.92
C ILE A 65 2.37 1.25 6.80
N ASP A 66 1.71 2.36 6.49
CA ASP A 66 0.59 2.87 7.28
C ASP A 66 -0.76 2.39 6.71
N VAL A 67 -0.82 2.20 5.39
CA VAL A 67 -2.06 1.82 4.68
C VAL A 67 -1.75 0.70 3.69
N VAL A 68 -2.69 -0.23 3.54
CA VAL A 68 -2.68 -1.24 2.48
C VAL A 68 -4.01 -1.21 1.76
N SER A 69 -3.99 -1.01 0.45
CA SER A 69 -5.19 -1.06 -0.39
C SER A 69 -5.22 -2.34 -1.22
N MET A 70 -6.44 -2.90 -1.34
CA MET A 70 -6.68 -4.16 -2.05
C MET A 70 -7.92 -3.99 -2.94
N GLY A 71 -7.72 -3.93 -4.26
CA GLY A 71 -8.83 -3.83 -5.22
C GLY A 71 -9.79 -5.04 -5.18
N SER A 72 -9.31 -6.18 -4.69
CA SER A 72 -10.11 -7.40 -4.49
C SER A 72 -11.31 -7.20 -3.58
N LEU A 73 -11.27 -6.23 -2.66
CA LEU A 73 -12.35 -5.91 -1.73
C LEU A 73 -13.62 -5.39 -2.43
N THR A 74 -13.50 -4.83 -3.63
CA THR A 74 -14.64 -4.23 -4.35
C THR A 74 -14.93 -4.90 -5.68
N HIS A 75 -13.90 -5.21 -6.48
CA HIS A 75 -14.08 -5.78 -7.81
C HIS A 75 -14.18 -7.31 -7.84
N SER A 76 -13.89 -7.99 -6.72
CA SER A 76 -13.87 -9.46 -6.68
C SER A 76 -14.38 -10.04 -5.35
N SER A 77 -15.14 -9.26 -4.57
CA SER A 77 -15.73 -9.74 -3.32
C SER A 77 -16.98 -10.58 -3.60
N PRO A 78 -17.07 -11.83 -3.11
CA PRO A 78 -18.27 -12.64 -3.23
C PRO A 78 -19.44 -12.00 -2.47
N ALA A 79 -20.64 -12.09 -3.03
CA ALA A 79 -21.87 -11.68 -2.35
C ALA A 79 -22.21 -12.65 -1.21
N LEU A 80 -22.70 -12.12 -0.10
CA LEU A 80 -23.27 -12.94 0.98
C LEU A 80 -24.65 -13.45 0.58
N ASP A 81 -24.90 -14.73 0.83
CA ASP A 81 -26.19 -15.37 0.58
C ASP A 81 -27.15 -15.07 1.75
N PHE A 82 -28.28 -14.43 1.45
CA PHE A 82 -29.29 -14.05 2.44
C PHE A 82 -30.64 -14.68 2.10
N ALA A 83 -31.31 -15.23 3.11
CA ALA A 83 -32.66 -15.76 3.00
C ALA A 83 -33.59 -15.14 4.06
N LEU A 84 -34.79 -14.70 3.64
CA LEU A 84 -35.86 -14.26 4.53
C LEU A 84 -36.82 -15.43 4.78
N ARG A 85 -37.10 -15.75 6.05
CA ARG A 85 -38.06 -16.78 6.47
C ARG A 85 -39.28 -16.12 7.10
N VAL A 86 -40.48 -16.58 6.70
CA VAL A 86 -41.78 -16.15 7.23
C VAL A 86 -42.22 -17.10 8.33
#